data_AF-A0A975ARH1-F1
#
_entry.id   AF-A0A975ARH1-F1
#
_cell.length_a   1.000
_cell.length_b   1.000
_cell.length_c   1.000
_cell.angle_alpha   90.00
_cell.angle_beta   90.00
_cell.angle_gamma   90.00
#
_symmetry.space_group_name_H-M   'P 1'
#
loop_
_entity.id
_entity.type
_entity.pdbx_description
1 polymer ?
#
loop_
_entity_poly.entity_id
_entity_poly.type
_entity_poly.pdbx_seq_one_letter_code
_entity_poly.pdbx_strand_id
1 'polypeptide(L)' 'MARTPPPDDRTFRRKEPDSRLLTSQTIADHLKAFESSGGHIEVLGVTHVLKKLEIASPGGTPLQPNARATGRRP' A
#
# COMPACT_ATOMS: atom_id res chain seq x y z
N MET A 1 -34.30 23.12 -1.87
CA MET A 1 -34.30 22.08 -2.92
C MET A 1 -33.08 21.20 -2.70
N ALA A 2 -33.26 19.96 -2.23
CA ALA A 2 -32.15 19.05 -1.95
C ALA A 2 -31.75 18.30 -3.23
N ARG A 3 -30.44 18.25 -3.54
CA ARG A 3 -29.89 17.48 -4.67
C ARG A 3 -29.73 16.03 -4.23
N THR A 4 -30.36 15.10 -4.93
CA THR A 4 -30.20 13.66 -4.75
C THR A 4 -28.76 13.26 -5.10
N PRO A 5 -28.03 12.50 -4.25
CA PRO A 5 -26.71 12.00 -4.62
C PRO A 5 -26.84 10.99 -5.79
N PRO A 6 -25.89 10.96 -6.73
CA PRO A 6 -25.89 9.97 -7.80
C PRO A 6 -25.74 8.56 -7.21
N PRO A 7 -26.34 7.53 -7.84
CA PRO A 7 -26.18 6.15 -7.39
C PRO A 7 -24.71 5.73 -7.49
N ASP A 8 -24.20 5.16 -6.41
CA ASP A 8 -22.81 4.73 -6.24
C ASP A 8 -22.57 3.40 -6.98
N ASP A 9 -22.73 3.39 -8.31
CA ASP A 9 -22.30 2.25 -9.14
C ASP A 9 -20.97 2.58 -9.80
N ARG A 10 -19.93 2.66 -8.97
CA ARG A 10 -18.53 2.71 -9.42
C ARG A 10 -17.95 1.29 -9.45
N THR A 11 -18.64 0.33 -10.04
CA THR A 11 -18.04 -0.97 -10.31
C THR A 11 -17.09 -0.89 -11.50
N PHE A 12 -15.87 -0.40 -11.27
CA PHE A 12 -14.77 -0.63 -12.19
C PHE A 12 -14.36 -2.11 -12.12
N ARG A 13 -15.13 -3.00 -12.75
CA ARG A 13 -14.66 -4.37 -13.03
C ARG A 13 -13.66 -4.33 -14.18
N ARG A 14 -12.44 -3.90 -13.87
CA ARG A 14 -11.28 -4.21 -14.72
C ARG A 14 -11.18 -5.74 -14.73
N LYS A 15 -11.36 -6.37 -15.91
CA LYS A 15 -11.03 -7.80 -16.05
C LYS A 15 -9.57 -7.96 -15.63
N GLU A 16 -9.33 -8.74 -14.59
CA GLU A 16 -7.99 -9.18 -14.28
C GLU A 16 -7.50 -10.01 -15.47
N PRO A 17 -6.38 -9.64 -16.12
CA PRO A 17 -5.68 -10.61 -16.95
C PRO A 17 -5.39 -11.81 -16.06
N ASP A 18 -5.59 -13.02 -16.58
CA ASP A 18 -5.38 -14.26 -15.83
C ASP A 18 -4.00 -14.21 -15.18
N SER A 19 -3.97 -14.06 -13.85
CA SER A 19 -2.76 -13.83 -13.08
C SER A 19 -1.79 -15.02 -13.18
N ARG A 20 -2.30 -16.18 -13.64
CA ARG A 20 -1.51 -17.37 -13.96
C ARG A 20 -0.59 -17.18 -15.17
N LEU A 21 -0.85 -16.19 -16.01
CA LEU A 21 -0.03 -15.87 -17.18
C LEU A 21 1.10 -14.88 -16.87
N LEU A 22 1.10 -14.27 -15.68
CA LEU A 22 2.20 -13.40 -15.22
C LEU A 22 3.37 -14.25 -14.75
N THR A 23 4.28 -14.57 -15.66
CA THR A 23 5.56 -15.21 -15.34
C THR A 23 6.63 -14.16 -15.08
N SER A 24 7.66 -14.51 -14.30
CA SER A 24 8.83 -13.65 -14.09
C SER A 24 9.49 -13.24 -15.42
N GLN A 25 9.49 -14.14 -16.40
CA GLN A 25 10.04 -13.87 -17.73
C GLN A 25 9.24 -12.78 -18.46
N THR A 26 7.91 -12.90 -18.49
CA THR A 26 7.03 -11.92 -19.14
C THR A 26 7.18 -10.53 -18.51
N ILE A 27 7.35 -10.48 -17.18
CA ILE A 27 7.59 -9.21 -16.46
C ILE A 27 8.92 -8.61 -16.90
N ALA A 28 10.00 -9.40 -16.95
CA ALA A 28 11.32 -8.92 -17.38
C ALA A 28 11.30 -8.38 -18.82
N ASP A 29 10.61 -9.08 -19.74
CA ASP A 29 10.48 -8.66 -21.12
C ASP A 29 9.75 -7.30 -21.23
N HIS A 30 8.68 -7.11 -20.46
CA HIS A 30 7.95 -5.84 -20.44
C HIS A 30 8.77 -4.68 -19.84
N LEU A 31 9.53 -4.94 -18.77
CA LEU A 31 10.43 -3.94 -18.18
C LEU A 31 11.50 -3.49 -19.18
N LYS A 32 12.11 -4.45 -19.88
CA LYS A 32 13.11 -4.16 -20.92
C LYS A 32 12.53 -3.35 -22.08
N ALA A 33 11.31 -3.68 -22.52
CA ALA A 33 10.62 -2.93 -23.56
C ALA A 33 10.33 -1.48 -23.13
N PHE A 34 9.90 -1.30 -21.88
CA PHE A 34 9.65 0.02 -21.30
C PHE A 34 10.93 0.86 -21.23
N GLU A 35 12.04 0.30 -20.74
CA GLU A 35 13.35 0.97 -20.71
C GLU A 35 13.83 1.35 -22.12
N SER A 36 13.67 0.43 -23.08
CA SER A 36 14.06 0.67 -24.48
C SER A 36 13.25 1.79 -25.15
N SER A 37 12.04 2.07 -24.66
CA SER A 37 11.20 3.19 -25.09
C SER A 37 11.58 4.54 -24.44
N GLY A 38 12.60 4.55 -23.59
CA GLY A 38 13.03 5.73 -22.82
C GLY A 38 12.30 5.90 -21.49
N GLY A 39 11.58 4.87 -21.03
CA GLY A 39 10.92 4.86 -19.73
C GLY A 39 11.91 4.62 -18.58
N HIS A 40 11.67 5.26 -17.45
CA HIS A 40 12.43 5.05 -16.21
C HIS A 40 11.47 4.80 -15.04
N ILE A 41 11.82 3.84 -14.18
CA ILE A 41 11.02 3.49 -13.00
C ILE A 41 11.70 4.11 -11.77
N GLU A 42 11.01 5.06 -11.14
CA GLU A 42 11.44 5.67 -9.88
C GLU A 42 10.63 5.12 -8.71
N VAL A 43 11.32 4.81 -7.62
CA VAL A 43 10.67 4.40 -6.37
C VAL A 43 10.40 5.66 -5.54
N LEU A 44 9.17 6.14 -5.57
CA LEU A 44 8.76 7.39 -4.89
C LEU A 44 8.58 7.24 -3.37
N GLY A 45 8.68 6.02 -2.84
CA GLY A 45 8.59 5.76 -1.40
C GLY A 45 8.28 4.31 -1.08
N VAL A 46 8.28 3.98 0.21
CA VAL A 46 7.87 2.68 0.72
C VAL A 46 6.42 2.78 1.20
N THR A 47 5.52 1.99 0.63
CA THR A 47 4.16 1.86 1.17
C THR A 47 4.20 0.92 2.39
N HIS A 48 3.93 1.44 3.58
CA HIS A 48 3.85 0.63 4.79
C HIS A 48 2.53 -0.16 4.79
N VAL A 49 2.60 -1.49 4.79
CA VAL A 49 1.42 -2.33 5.01
C VAL A 49 1.08 -2.31 6.49
N LEU A 50 -0.15 -1.92 6.83
CA LEU A 50 -0.66 -2.00 8.20
C LEU A 50 -0.80 -3.47 8.59
N LYS A 51 -0.09 -3.88 9.65
CA LYS A 51 -0.27 -5.23 10.22
C LYS A 51 -1.59 -5.25 10.96
N LYS A 52 -2.44 -6.25 10.67
CA LYS A 52 -3.62 -6.55 11.48
C LYS A 52 -3.15 -6.90 12.89
N LEU A 53 -3.45 -6.05 13.86
CA LEU A 53 -3.25 -6.38 15.27
C LEU A 53 -4.35 -7.39 15.64
N GLU A 54 -3.95 -8.59 16.02
CA GLU A 54 -4.83 -9.50 16.73
C GLU A 54 -5.13 -8.83 18.07
N ILE A 55 -6.35 -8.30 18.24
CA ILE A 55 -6.81 -7.80 19.53
C ILE A 55 -6.98 -9.04 20.41
N ALA A 56 -5.92 -9.46 21.07
CA ALA A 56 -6.06 -10.25 22.27
C ALA A 56 -6.84 -9.40 23.27
N SER A 57 -7.90 -10.00 23.80
CA SER A 57 -8.73 -9.56 24.94
C SER A 57 -7.99 -8.61 25.91
N PRO A 58 -8.66 -7.58 26.46
CA PRO A 58 -8.01 -6.41 27.04
C PRO A 58 -7.16 -6.80 28.25
N GLY A 59 -5.84 -6.80 28.08
CA GLY A 59 -4.92 -7.24 29.13
C GLY A 59 -3.45 -6.95 28.86
N GLY A 60 -3.13 -5.89 28.14
CA GLY A 60 -1.74 -5.51 27.91
C GLY A 60 -1.63 -4.06 27.50
N THR A 61 -1.22 -3.20 28.43
CA THR A 61 -0.85 -1.81 28.17
C THR A 61 0.20 -1.76 27.06
N PRO A 62 -0.01 -1.02 25.95
CA PRO A 62 1.00 -0.90 24.92
C PRO A 62 2.22 -0.14 25.49
N LEU A 63 3.39 -0.77 25.54
CA LEU A 63 4.64 -0.05 25.78
C LEU A 63 4.96 0.80 24.55
N GLN A 64 4.78 2.12 24.66
CA GLN A 64 5.23 3.05 23.64
C GLN A 64 6.77 3.00 23.51
N PRO A 65 7.32 2.82 22.31
CA PRO A 65 8.74 3.01 22.10
C PRO A 65 9.06 4.51 22.09
N ASN A 66 9.94 4.93 23.00
CA ASN A 66 10.59 6.24 23.10
C ASN A 66 9.76 7.43 23.63
N ALA A 67 9.61 7.51 24.95
CA ALA A 67 9.65 8.80 25.63
C ALA A 67 11.12 9.28 25.62
N ARG A 68 11.44 10.26 24.76
CA ARG A 68 12.68 11.03 24.83
C ARG A 68 12.92 11.47 26.28
N ALA A 69 14.08 11.11 26.83
CA ALA A 69 14.55 11.62 28.11
C ALA A 69 14.79 13.14 28.01
N THR A 70 13.77 13.91 28.39
CA THR A 70 13.88 15.33 28.72
C THR A 70 13.71 15.50 30.23
N GLY A 71 14.78 15.88 30.92
CA GLY A 71 14.77 16.26 32.34
C GLY A 71 16.11 15.95 33.02
N ARG A 72 17.11 16.84 32.98
CA ARG A 72 17.32 17.99 33.91
C ARG A 72 17.93 17.56 35.26
N ARG A 73 19.27 17.64 35.30
CA ARG A 73 20.20 18.15 36.35
C ARG A 73 19.83 18.03 37.85
N PRO A 74 20.78 17.66 38.73
CA PRO A 74 21.01 18.39 39.98
C PRO A 74 21.69 19.74 39.71
#